data_AF-A0A432T0B9-F1
#
_entry.id   AF-A0A432T0B9-F1
#
_cell.length_a   1.000
_cell.length_b   1.000
_cell.length_c   1.000
_cell.angle_alpha   90.00
_cell.angle_beta   90.00
_cell.angle_gamma   90.00
#
_symmetry.space_group_name_H-M   'P 1'
#
loop_
_entity.id
_entity.type
_entity.pdbx_description
1 polymer ?
#
loop_
_entity_poly.entity_id
_entity_poly.type
_entity_poly.pdbx_seq_one_letter_code
_entity_poly.pdbx_strand_id
1 'polypeptide(L)'
;MKKIVLLIIMILGIVGCSVNCPDKPPRRAYMHNNGGMGMRYHFTLYYPDQGNSHSPNLKCPKNEYTITHLYTDDLGTVKRNDLIWTMKWVGNEYKEIPLDSTVRKNIQFTFTQSTITVQGVTGDLVHLNGTYKIETSPPSSWGVELVE
;
A
#
# COMPACT_ATOMS: atom_id res chain seq x y z
N MET A 1 16.90 -38.75 36.74
CA MET A 1 16.27 -37.43 37.01
C MET A 1 16.86 -36.27 36.19
N LYS A 2 18.19 -36.18 35.95
CA LYS A 2 18.79 -35.08 35.15
C LYS A 2 18.45 -35.06 33.64
N LYS A 3 18.09 -36.20 33.04
CA LYS A 3 17.78 -36.32 31.58
C LYS A 3 16.41 -35.76 31.18
N ILE A 4 15.43 -35.78 32.09
CA ILE A 4 14.05 -35.30 31.83
C ILE A 4 14.00 -33.77 31.82
N VAL A 5 14.77 -33.13 32.70
CA VAL A 5 14.87 -31.67 32.78
C VAL A 5 15.45 -31.08 31.48
N LEU A 6 16.45 -31.74 30.90
CA LEU A 6 17.05 -31.35 29.62
C LEU A 6 16.07 -31.45 28.44
N LEU A 7 15.18 -32.45 28.45
CA LEU A 7 14.18 -32.65 27.40
C LEU A 7 13.08 -31.58 27.43
N ILE A 8 12.66 -31.17 28.64
CA ILE A 8 11.64 -30.13 28.84
C ILE A 8 12.16 -28.76 28.36
N ILE A 9 13.44 -28.45 28.60
CA ILE A 9 14.06 -27.20 28.14
C ILE A 9 14.19 -27.15 26.62
N MET A 10 14.48 -28.28 25.95
CA MET A 10 14.52 -28.33 24.49
C MET A 10 13.14 -28.16 23.85
N ILE A 11 12.08 -28.72 24.43
CA ILE A 11 10.71 -28.57 23.92
C ILE A 11 10.20 -27.14 24.16
N LEU A 12 10.49 -26.53 25.32
CA LEU A 12 10.16 -25.13 25.58
C LEU A 12 10.94 -24.15 24.68
N GLY A 13 12.16 -24.51 24.27
CA GLY A 13 12.95 -23.72 23.32
C GLY A 13 12.39 -23.69 21.89
N ILE A 14 11.62 -24.70 21.49
CA ILE A 14 11.06 -24.82 20.13
C ILE A 14 9.67 -24.19 20.03
N VAL A 15 8.89 -24.18 21.13
CA VAL A 15 7.51 -23.64 21.13
C VAL A 15 7.47 -22.10 21.26
N GLY A 16 8.59 -21.44 21.57
CA GLY A 16 8.68 -19.99 21.79
C GLY A 16 8.90 -19.10 20.55
N CYS A 17 8.90 -19.65 19.33
CA CYS A 17 9.22 -18.90 18.12
C CYS A 17 8.03 -18.69 17.16
N SER A 18 6.79 -18.91 17.60
CA SER A 18 5.61 -18.42 16.87
C SER A 18 5.41 -16.95 17.19
N VAL A 19 6.18 -16.10 16.51
CA VAL A 19 5.99 -14.66 16.57
C VAL A 19 4.70 -14.37 15.81
N ASN A 20 3.60 -14.13 16.52
CA ASN A 20 2.33 -13.69 15.93
C ASN A 20 2.53 -12.27 15.40
N CYS A 21 3.07 -12.15 14.19
CA CYS A 21 3.19 -10.88 13.53
C CYS A 21 1.81 -10.41 13.07
N PRO A 22 1.47 -9.12 13.25
CA PRO A 22 0.22 -8.59 12.75
C PRO A 22 0.16 -8.77 11.24
N ASP A 23 -0.99 -9.26 10.76
CA ASP A 23 -1.23 -9.44 9.33
C ASP A 23 -1.01 -8.12 8.58
N LYS A 24 -0.50 -8.26 7.35
CA LYS A 24 -0.32 -7.13 6.44
C LYS A 24 -1.68 -6.42 6.27
N PRO A 25 -1.77 -5.11 6.56
CA PRO A 25 -3.06 -4.43 6.52
C PRO A 25 -3.58 -4.38 5.08
N PRO A 26 -4.92 -4.34 4.86
CA PRO A 26 -5.49 -4.41 3.53
C PRO A 26 -5.16 -3.17 2.70
N ARG A 27 -5.28 -3.26 1.38
CA ARG A 27 -5.23 -2.10 0.48
C ARG A 27 -6.43 -1.18 0.71
N ARG A 28 -6.19 0.11 0.85
CA ARG A 28 -7.22 1.12 1.11
C ARG A 28 -7.11 2.26 0.13
N ALA A 29 -8.21 2.94 -0.13
CA ALA A 29 -8.25 4.18 -0.87
C ALA A 29 -9.01 5.24 -0.05
N TYR A 30 -8.71 6.50 -0.29
CA TYR A 30 -9.46 7.62 0.24
C TYR A 30 -9.84 8.54 -0.91
N MET A 31 -11.12 8.90 -0.99
CA MET A 31 -11.61 9.90 -1.92
C MET A 31 -11.59 11.25 -1.20
N HIS A 32 -10.86 12.21 -1.74
CA HIS A 32 -10.83 13.56 -1.20
C HIS A 32 -12.07 14.32 -1.66
N ASN A 33 -12.56 15.21 -0.80
CA ASN A 33 -13.77 16.00 -1.08
C ASN A 33 -13.56 17.04 -2.19
N ASN A 34 -12.31 17.36 -2.50
CA ASN A 34 -11.94 18.33 -3.52
C ASN A 34 -11.06 17.65 -4.57
N GLY A 35 -11.29 17.99 -5.84
CA GLY A 35 -10.36 17.68 -6.90
C GLY A 35 -8.99 18.34 -6.71
N GLY A 36 -8.03 18.01 -7.56
CA GLY A 36 -6.68 18.56 -7.52
C GLY A 36 -6.03 18.50 -8.89
N MET A 37 -4.98 19.30 -9.12
CA MET A 37 -4.28 19.39 -10.41
C MET A 37 -5.20 19.76 -11.60
N GLY A 38 -6.29 20.49 -11.33
CA GLY A 38 -7.28 20.87 -12.34
C GLY A 38 -8.32 19.79 -12.67
N MET A 39 -8.25 18.62 -12.03
CA MET A 39 -9.18 17.50 -12.25
C MET A 39 -10.31 17.49 -11.23
N ARG A 40 -11.46 16.91 -11.60
CA ARG A 40 -12.67 16.80 -10.78
C ARG A 40 -12.54 15.90 -9.56
N TYR A 41 -11.86 14.76 -9.69
CA TYR A 41 -11.74 13.76 -8.64
C TYR A 41 -10.30 13.57 -8.21
N HIS A 42 -10.10 13.39 -6.90
CA HIS A 42 -8.81 13.08 -6.29
C HIS A 42 -8.95 11.87 -5.37
N PHE A 43 -8.20 10.83 -5.69
CA PHE A 43 -8.11 9.63 -4.89
C PHE A 43 -6.70 9.44 -4.38
N THR A 44 -6.57 8.86 -3.20
CA THR A 44 -5.28 8.43 -2.65
C THR A 44 -5.33 6.94 -2.39
N LEU A 45 -4.42 6.20 -3.00
CA LEU A 45 -4.24 4.76 -2.80
C LEU A 45 -3.19 4.53 -1.72
N TYR A 46 -3.50 3.60 -0.84
CA TYR A 46 -2.65 3.13 0.25
C TYR A 46 -2.43 1.64 0.04
N TYR A 47 -1.23 1.28 -0.43
CA TYR A 47 -0.84 -0.11 -0.51
C TYR A 47 0.19 -0.43 0.56
N PRO A 48 0.03 -1.57 1.23
CA PRO A 48 0.92 -1.96 2.31
C PRO A 48 2.29 -2.35 1.74
N ASP A 49 3.33 -1.69 2.24
CA ASP A 49 4.73 -1.95 1.97
C ASP A 49 5.40 -2.48 3.25
N GLN A 50 6.39 -3.36 3.09
CA GLN A 50 7.19 -3.76 4.24
C GLN A 50 8.29 -2.73 4.39
N GLY A 51 8.15 -1.83 5.37
CA GLY A 51 9.22 -0.90 5.70
C GLY A 51 10.52 -1.68 5.91
N ASN A 52 11.65 -1.14 5.44
CA ASN A 52 13.01 -1.69 5.60
C ASN A 52 13.50 -1.65 7.07
N SER A 53 12.63 -1.99 8.01
CA SER A 53 12.97 -2.16 9.42
C SER A 53 13.72 -3.48 9.58
N HIS A 54 14.98 -3.51 9.13
CA HIS A 54 15.99 -4.38 9.72
C HIS A 54 16.33 -3.86 11.11
N SER A 55 15.38 -3.95 12.05
CA SER A 55 15.70 -3.84 13.46
C SER A 55 16.04 -5.24 13.94
N PRO A 56 17.28 -5.52 14.38
CA PRO A 56 17.68 -6.83 14.90
C PRO A 56 16.84 -7.29 16.10
N ASN A 57 16.05 -6.38 16.69
CA ASN A 57 15.28 -6.58 17.91
C ASN A 57 13.77 -6.71 17.69
N LEU A 58 13.23 -6.42 16.50
CA LEU A 58 11.80 -6.59 16.19
C LEU A 58 11.61 -7.82 15.32
N LYS A 59 11.01 -8.87 15.89
CA LYS A 59 10.74 -10.13 15.19
C LYS A 59 9.65 -10.02 14.10
N CYS A 60 8.99 -8.87 13.96
CA CYS A 60 7.95 -8.63 12.97
C CYS A 60 8.25 -7.39 12.14
N PRO A 61 8.11 -7.46 10.80
CA PRO A 61 8.20 -6.28 9.96
C PRO A 61 7.08 -5.31 10.35
N LYS A 62 7.45 -4.03 10.50
CA LYS A 62 6.48 -2.96 10.67
C LYS A 62 5.81 -2.73 9.31
N ASN A 63 4.49 -2.89 9.26
CA ASN A 63 3.72 -2.59 8.06
C ASN A 63 3.53 -1.08 7.95
N GLU A 64 3.82 -0.55 6.78
CA GLU A 64 3.68 0.87 6.46
C GLU A 64 2.83 0.99 5.18
N TYR A 65 2.14 2.12 5.02
CA TYR A 65 1.47 2.41 3.76
C TYR A 65 2.34 3.29 2.88
N THR A 66 2.56 2.84 1.65
CA THR A 66 3.07 3.69 0.58
C THR A 66 1.88 4.32 -0.14
N ILE A 67 2.02 5.62 -0.42
CA ILE A 67 0.94 6.47 -0.92
C ILE A 67 1.09 6.73 -2.42
N THR A 68 -0.05 6.77 -3.10
CA THR A 68 -0.18 7.12 -4.52
C THR A 68 -1.37 8.05 -4.69
N HIS A 69 -1.20 9.21 -5.32
CA HIS A 69 -2.31 10.09 -5.64
C HIS A 69 -2.73 9.91 -7.10
N LEU A 70 -4.04 9.84 -7.32
CA LEU A 70 -4.67 9.73 -8.63
C LEU A 70 -5.64 10.90 -8.81
N TYR A 71 -5.52 11.61 -9.92
CA TYR A 71 -6.41 12.72 -10.28
C TYR A 71 -7.03 12.45 -11.66
N THR A 72 -8.36 12.52 -11.75
CA THR A 72 -9.12 12.18 -12.97
C THR A 72 -10.40 13.02 -13.06
N ASP A 73 -10.86 13.33 -14.27
CA ASP A 73 -12.18 13.93 -14.52
C ASP A 73 -13.30 12.90 -14.61
N ASP A 74 -12.94 11.64 -14.87
CA ASP A 74 -13.87 10.55 -15.15
C ASP A 74 -13.95 9.52 -14.03
N LEU A 75 -15.14 8.94 -13.85
CA LEU A 75 -15.37 7.71 -13.10
C LEU A 75 -15.60 6.55 -14.08
N GLY A 76 -15.38 5.31 -13.63
CA GLY A 76 -15.42 4.12 -14.48
C GLY A 76 -14.02 3.67 -14.89
N THR A 77 -13.89 3.05 -16.06
CA THR A 77 -12.59 2.55 -16.54
C THR A 77 -11.84 3.64 -17.28
N VAL A 78 -10.68 4.02 -16.74
CA VAL A 78 -9.81 5.09 -17.21
C VAL A 78 -8.43 4.50 -17.48
N LYS A 79 -7.78 4.90 -18.58
CA LYS A 79 -6.40 4.50 -18.85
C LYS A 79 -5.46 5.45 -18.14
N ARG A 80 -4.23 4.99 -17.85
CA ARG A 80 -3.21 5.84 -17.21
C ARG A 80 -3.00 7.19 -17.90
N ASN A 81 -3.09 7.25 -19.23
CA ASN A 81 -2.88 8.51 -19.98
C ASN A 81 -3.97 9.55 -19.76
N ASP A 82 -5.14 9.13 -19.28
CA ASP A 82 -6.29 9.99 -19.06
C ASP A 82 -6.34 10.49 -17.60
N LEU A 83 -5.32 10.19 -16.80
CA LEU A 83 -5.22 10.61 -15.41
C LEU A 83 -3.81 11.10 -15.06
N ILE A 84 -3.74 11.91 -14.01
CA ILE A 84 -2.47 12.29 -13.38
C ILE A 84 -2.24 11.35 -12.22
N TRP A 85 -1.08 10.69 -12.20
CA TRP A 85 -0.65 9.84 -11.09
C TRP A 85 0.73 10.27 -10.60
N THR A 86 0.78 10.67 -9.33
CA THR A 86 2.02 10.96 -8.61
C THR A 86 2.25 10.03 -7.42
N MET A 87 3.51 9.72 -7.15
CA MET A 87 3.95 9.05 -5.93
C MET A 87 4.81 10.00 -5.10
N LYS A 88 4.63 9.94 -3.78
CA LYS A 88 5.54 10.45 -2.76
C LYS A 88 5.73 11.97 -2.73
N TRP A 89 5.77 12.52 -1.53
CA TRP A 89 6.20 13.89 -1.29
C TRP A 89 7.73 13.89 -1.16
N VAL A 90 8.46 14.20 -2.25
CA VAL A 90 9.92 14.22 -2.22
C VAL A 90 10.42 15.65 -2.07
N GLY A 91 10.88 16.01 -0.88
CA GLY A 91 11.28 17.37 -0.56
C GLY A 91 10.06 18.28 -0.43
N ASN A 92 9.61 18.87 -1.54
CA ASN A 92 8.45 19.79 -1.61
C ASN A 92 7.57 19.56 -2.86
N GLU A 93 7.76 18.47 -3.59
CA GLU A 93 7.03 18.21 -4.84
C GLU A 93 6.57 16.76 -4.93
N TYR A 94 5.39 16.59 -5.53
CA TYR A 94 4.92 15.30 -6.00
C TYR A 94 5.68 14.90 -7.25
N LYS A 95 6.29 13.71 -7.25
CA LYS A 95 6.96 13.19 -8.45
C LYS A 95 6.04 12.25 -9.22
N GLU A 96 5.93 12.47 -10.53
CA GLU A 96 5.28 11.51 -11.42
C GLU A 96 6.11 10.22 -11.43
N ILE A 97 5.42 9.07 -11.45
CA ILE A 97 6.12 7.80 -11.61
C ILE A 97 6.71 7.71 -13.03
N PRO A 98 8.04 7.54 -13.17
CA PRO A 98 8.65 7.26 -14.46
C PRO A 98 8.34 5.82 -14.87
N LEU A 99 7.23 5.63 -15.58
CA LEU A 99 6.91 4.36 -16.24
C LEU A 99 7.38 4.39 -17.70
N ASP A 100 7.87 3.25 -18.20
CA ASP A 100 8.12 3.07 -19.63
C ASP A 100 6.83 3.29 -20.45
N SER A 101 6.94 3.92 -21.62
CA SER A 101 5.79 4.28 -22.47
C SER A 101 4.93 3.08 -22.91
N THR A 102 5.52 1.89 -23.02
CA THR A 102 4.83 0.63 -23.36
C THR A 102 4.05 0.10 -22.17
N VAL A 103 4.61 0.22 -20.96
CA VAL A 103 3.93 -0.15 -19.71
C VAL A 103 2.76 0.79 -19.45
N ARG A 104 2.91 2.11 -19.71
CA ARG A 104 1.86 3.12 -19.53
C ARG A 104 0.55 2.79 -20.26
N LYS A 105 0.63 2.23 -21.47
CA LYS A 105 -0.57 1.98 -22.31
C LYS A 105 -1.44 0.84 -21.78
N ASN A 106 -0.88 -0.06 -20.99
CA ASN A 106 -1.57 -1.26 -20.51
C ASN A 106 -2.19 -1.09 -19.12
N ILE A 107 -1.84 -0.01 -18.41
CA ILE A 107 -2.36 0.25 -17.07
C ILE A 107 -3.78 0.79 -17.18
N GLN A 108 -4.70 0.12 -16.47
CA GLN A 108 -6.11 0.47 -16.39
C GLN A 108 -6.51 0.67 -14.93
N PHE A 109 -7.37 1.66 -14.73
CA PHE A 109 -7.98 1.98 -13.45
C PHE A 109 -9.48 1.86 -13.60
N THR A 110 -10.14 1.18 -12.67
CA THR A 110 -11.60 1.16 -12.59
C THR A 110 -12.03 1.80 -11.28
N PHE A 111 -12.63 2.99 -11.39
CA PHE A 111 -13.14 3.76 -10.26
C PHE A 111 -14.64 3.48 -10.05
N THR A 112 -15.00 3.12 -8.83
CA THR A 112 -16.40 3.10 -8.36
C THR A 112 -16.53 3.97 -7.11
N GLN A 113 -17.75 4.12 -6.58
CA GLN A 113 -17.97 4.84 -5.32
C GLN A 113 -17.38 4.13 -4.09
N SER A 114 -17.06 2.83 -4.19
CA SER A 114 -16.60 2.02 -3.06
C SER A 114 -15.23 1.38 -3.26
N THR A 115 -14.72 1.35 -4.49
CA THR A 115 -13.47 0.68 -4.83
C THR A 115 -12.72 1.35 -5.96
N ILE A 116 -11.41 1.16 -5.96
CA ILE A 116 -10.53 1.46 -7.09
C ILE A 116 -9.78 0.17 -7.42
N THR A 117 -9.85 -0.28 -8.66
CA THR A 117 -9.06 -1.44 -9.12
C THR A 117 -7.98 -0.98 -10.07
N VAL A 118 -6.74 -1.39 -9.82
CA VAL A 118 -5.58 -1.11 -10.66
C VAL A 118 -5.10 -2.40 -11.29
N GLN A 119 -4.92 -2.40 -12.61
CA GLN A 119 -4.46 -3.55 -13.39
C GLN A 119 -3.43 -3.13 -14.43
N GLY A 120 -2.58 -4.09 -14.85
CA GLY A 120 -1.63 -3.89 -15.94
C GLY A 120 -0.32 -3.18 -15.55
N VAL A 121 -0.08 -2.92 -14.25
CA VAL A 121 1.21 -2.41 -13.78
C VAL A 121 2.23 -3.56 -13.78
N THR A 122 3.44 -3.32 -14.31
CA THR A 122 4.51 -4.32 -14.37
C THR A 122 5.82 -3.75 -13.77
N GLY A 123 6.84 -4.60 -13.63
CA GLY A 123 8.15 -4.21 -13.09
C GLY A 123 8.13 -3.93 -11.59
N ASP A 124 8.94 -2.96 -11.15
CA ASP A 124 9.17 -2.61 -9.75
C ASP A 124 7.93 -2.06 -9.02
N LEU A 125 6.84 -1.84 -9.76
CA LEU A 125 5.59 -1.27 -9.27
C LEU A 125 4.43 -2.25 -9.34
N VAL A 126 4.67 -3.53 -9.66
CA VAL A 126 3.63 -4.56 -9.81
C VAL A 126 2.74 -4.68 -8.56
N HIS A 127 3.24 -4.33 -7.38
CA HIS A 127 2.51 -4.34 -6.12
C HIS A 127 1.33 -3.35 -6.06
N LEU A 128 1.32 -2.35 -6.94
CA LEU A 128 0.21 -1.40 -7.10
C LEU A 128 -1.03 -2.04 -7.69
N ASN A 129 -0.90 -3.15 -8.42
CA ASN A 129 -2.07 -3.89 -8.89
C ASN A 129 -2.90 -4.40 -7.70
N GLY A 130 -4.21 -4.38 -7.89
CA GLY A 130 -5.17 -4.89 -6.92
C GLY A 130 -6.37 -3.97 -6.74
N THR A 131 -7.24 -4.38 -5.81
CA THR A 131 -8.45 -3.63 -5.45
C THR A 131 -8.23 -2.92 -4.13
N TYR A 132 -8.51 -1.63 -4.12
CA TYR A 132 -8.43 -0.72 -3.00
C TYR A 132 -9.85 -0.37 -2.59
N LYS A 133 -10.20 -0.63 -1.33
CA LYS A 133 -11.51 -0.25 -0.80
C LYS A 133 -11.48 1.23 -0.42
N ILE A 134 -12.44 2.01 -0.90
CA ILE A 134 -12.60 3.40 -0.49
C ILE A 134 -13.13 3.42 0.94
N GLU A 135 -12.34 3.96 1.85
CA GLU A 135 -12.69 4.12 3.25
C GLU A 135 -13.41 5.45 3.47
N THR A 136 -14.40 5.42 4.36
CA THR A 136 -15.18 6.62 4.73
C THR A 136 -14.49 7.46 5.80
N SER A 137 -13.58 6.85 6.58
CA SER A 137 -12.81 7.54 7.60
C SER A 137 -11.46 7.99 7.05
N PRO A 138 -10.92 9.14 7.51
CA PRO A 138 -9.65 9.65 7.01
C PRO A 138 -8.48 8.74 7.41
N PRO A 139 -7.35 8.78 6.66
CA PRO A 139 -6.18 7.93 6.89
C PRO A 139 -5.63 7.95 8.33
N SER A 140 -5.69 9.13 8.97
CA SER A 140 -5.25 9.33 10.36
C SER A 140 -5.99 8.46 11.38
N SER A 141 -7.16 7.91 11.03
CA SER A 141 -7.97 7.04 11.89
C SER A 141 -7.64 5.55 11.78
N TRP A 142 -6.76 5.13 10.87
CA TRP A 142 -6.58 3.71 10.54
C TRP A 142 -5.55 2.98 11.40
N GLY A 143 -4.81 3.69 12.26
CA GLY A 143 -3.84 3.10 13.17
C GLY A 143 -2.62 2.47 12.48
N VAL A 144 -2.30 2.89 11.25
CA VAL A 144 -1.12 2.47 10.49
C VAL A 144 -0.34 3.71 10.08
N GLU A 145 0.98 3.64 10.18
CA GLU A 145 1.86 4.75 9.81
C GLU A 145 1.86 4.96 8.29
N LEU A 146 1.82 6.24 7.91
CA LEU A 146 1.88 6.69 6.53
C LEU A 146 3.31 7.13 6.25
N VAL A 147 3.91 6.58 5.20
CA VAL A 147 5.19 7.10 4.69
C VAL A 147 4.86 8.10 3.59
N GLU A 148 5.00 9.38 3.92
CA GLU A 148 4.80 10.51 2.98
C GLU A 148 5.99 10.67 2.02
#